data_AF-A0A1Q3GWJ9-F1
#
_entry.id   AF-A0A1Q3GWJ9-F1
#
_cell.length_a   1.000
_cell.length_b   1.000
_cell.length_c   1.000
_cell.angle_alpha   90.00
_cell.angle_beta   90.00
_cell.angle_gamma   90.00
#
_symmetry.space_group_name_H-M   'P 1'
#
loop_
_entity.id
_entity.type
_entity.pdbx_description
1 polymer ?
#
loop_
_entity_poly.entity_id
_entity_poly.type
_entity_poly.pdbx_seq_one_letter_code
_entity_poly.pdbx_strand_id
1 'polypeptide(L)'
;MKNILKGVFALSLALTMVACGNLGGGNKSQLIAKSWELDIEAMTGKEKKDKDDVGSQIVGALSGLLSKAIRFEFKSDGTFNANSPLLGSNKEQVGKWKIDGSDLVLTVNDEDKKIEIVKLTNTQLVLGGGEKGKEIYLKPKSE
;
A
#
# COMPACT_ATOMS: atom_id res chain seq x y z
N MET A 1 -65.14 -23.42 20.55
CA MET A 1 -64.47 -24.64 20.04
C MET A 1 -63.82 -24.29 18.71
N LYS A 2 -62.48 -24.47 18.61
CA LYS A 2 -61.62 -24.65 17.40
C LYS A 2 -61.70 -23.55 16.32
N ASN A 3 -60.61 -22.88 15.92
CA ASN A 3 -59.47 -23.34 15.10
C ASN A 3 -58.29 -22.33 15.28
N ILE A 4 -57.04 -22.70 15.63
CA ILE A 4 -55.92 -23.20 14.78
C ILE A 4 -55.68 -22.29 13.53
N LEU A 5 -54.50 -21.80 13.11
CA LEU A 5 -53.10 -21.67 13.53
C LEU A 5 -52.37 -21.02 12.30
N LYS A 6 -51.21 -20.39 12.51
CA LYS A 6 -50.14 -20.08 11.52
C LYS A 6 -50.30 -18.86 10.61
N GLY A 7 -49.28 -17.99 10.59
CA GLY A 7 -49.16 -16.96 9.55
C GLY A 7 -48.07 -15.90 9.72
N VAL A 8 -46.81 -16.33 9.87
CA VAL A 8 -45.57 -15.64 9.42
C VAL A 8 -45.31 -14.20 9.91
N PHE A 9 -44.37 -14.10 10.85
CA PHE A 9 -43.53 -12.92 11.08
C PHE A 9 -42.83 -12.52 9.77
N ALA A 10 -43.30 -11.47 9.10
CA ALA A 10 -42.54 -10.80 8.06
C ALA A 10 -41.47 -9.93 8.73
N LEU A 11 -40.35 -10.56 9.09
CA LEU A 11 -39.14 -9.88 9.52
C LEU A 11 -38.56 -9.14 8.30
N SER A 12 -39.01 -7.91 8.07
CA SER A 12 -38.41 -7.00 7.09
C SER A 12 -37.03 -6.61 7.60
N LEU A 13 -36.04 -7.43 7.25
CA LEU A 13 -34.62 -7.18 7.44
C LEU A 13 -34.22 -6.02 6.51
N ALA A 14 -34.49 -4.79 6.95
CA ALA A 14 -33.87 -3.61 6.39
C ALA A 14 -32.37 -3.74 6.67
N LEU A 15 -31.62 -4.27 5.71
CA LEU A 15 -30.17 -4.13 5.62
C LEU A 15 -29.88 -2.63 5.44
N THR A 16 -29.90 -1.89 6.55
CA THR A 16 -29.14 -0.66 6.67
C THR A 16 -27.70 -1.08 6.39
N MET A 17 -27.23 -0.82 5.17
CA MET A 17 -25.81 -0.82 4.87
C MET A 17 -25.20 0.20 5.84
N VAL A 18 -24.69 -0.31 6.96
CA VAL A 18 -23.76 0.41 7.79
C VAL A 18 -22.60 0.71 6.85
N ALA A 19 -22.56 1.94 6.35
CA ALA A 19 -21.33 2.52 5.87
C ALA A 19 -20.36 2.35 7.05
N CYS A 20 -19.49 1.34 6.96
CA CYS A 20 -18.38 1.14 7.87
C CYS A 20 -17.40 2.30 7.69
N GLY A 21 -17.79 3.48 8.19
CA GLY A 21 -16.87 4.46 8.69
C GLY A 21 -16.39 3.97 10.04
N ASN A 22 -15.24 3.31 10.06
CA ASN A 22 -14.41 3.20 11.26
C ASN A 22 -13.05 3.80 10.89
N LEU A 23 -12.88 5.13 11.04
CA LEU A 23 -12.35 5.76 12.26
C LEU A 23 -11.00 5.13 12.65
N GLY A 24 -9.95 5.55 11.95
CA GLY A 24 -8.55 5.14 12.17
C GLY A 24 -7.66 5.37 10.96
N GLY A 25 -8.25 5.32 9.76
CA GLY A 25 -7.54 5.45 8.47
C GLY A 25 -7.71 6.78 7.74
N GLY A 26 -8.68 7.64 8.08
CA GLY A 26 -9.04 8.82 7.26
C GLY A 26 -7.88 9.74 6.88
N ASN A 27 -7.04 10.11 7.86
CA ASN A 27 -5.84 10.91 7.62
C ASN A 27 -4.77 10.10 6.86
N LYS A 28 -4.50 8.85 7.26
CA LYS A 28 -3.49 8.01 6.61
C LYS A 28 -3.82 7.70 5.14
N SER A 29 -5.08 7.40 4.84
CA SER A 29 -5.54 7.14 3.47
C SER A 29 -5.41 8.38 2.61
N GLN A 30 -5.72 9.56 3.14
CA GLN A 30 -5.47 10.83 2.44
C GLN A 30 -3.97 11.08 2.21
N LEU A 31 -3.13 10.78 3.20
CA LEU A 31 -1.67 10.93 3.08
C LEU A 31 -1.08 10.00 2.03
N ILE A 32 -1.55 8.75 1.95
CA ILE A 32 -1.00 7.76 1.02
C ILE A 32 -1.55 7.92 -0.40
N ALA A 33 -2.76 8.49 -0.57
CA ALA A 33 -3.44 8.65 -1.85
C ALA A 33 -2.75 9.69 -2.76
N LYS A 34 -1.62 9.30 -3.35
CA LYS A 34 -0.84 10.03 -4.35
C LYS A 34 0.12 9.09 -5.09
N SER A 35 0.88 9.66 -6.01
CA SER A 35 1.99 8.95 -6.66
C SER A 35 3.24 8.98 -5.79
N TRP A 36 3.85 7.82 -5.61
CA TRP A 36 5.08 7.60 -4.88
C TRP A 36 6.13 6.98 -5.80
N GLU A 37 7.36 7.42 -5.64
CA GLU A 37 8.52 6.89 -6.33
C GLU A 37 9.62 6.53 -5.32
N LEU A 38 10.55 5.71 -5.79
CA LEU A 38 11.65 5.22 -4.98
C LEU A 38 12.54 6.37 -4.47
N ASP A 39 12.73 6.47 -3.16
CA ASP A 39 13.65 7.42 -2.53
C ASP A 39 15.03 6.79 -2.35
N ILE A 40 15.82 6.83 -3.44
CA ILE A 40 17.18 6.29 -3.48
C ILE A 40 18.06 6.95 -2.42
N GLU A 41 17.91 8.26 -2.20
CA GLU A 41 18.74 9.00 -1.26
C GLU A 41 18.49 8.55 0.17
N ALA A 42 17.23 8.31 0.55
CA ALA A 42 16.91 7.77 1.86
C ALA A 42 17.38 6.32 2.05
N MET A 43 17.35 5.49 1.00
CA MET A 43 17.87 4.11 1.07
C MET A 43 19.40 4.05 1.16
N THR A 44 20.08 4.76 0.26
CA THR A 44 21.57 4.74 0.14
C THR A 44 22.26 5.66 1.13
N GLY A 45 21.55 6.65 1.67
CA GLY A 45 22.07 7.56 2.69
C GLY A 45 22.49 6.87 3.98
N LYS A 46 21.95 5.67 4.26
CA LYS A 46 22.40 4.79 5.35
C LYS A 46 23.69 4.01 5.02
N GLU A 47 24.04 3.85 3.75
CA GLU A 47 25.23 3.13 3.25
C GLU A 47 26.42 4.06 2.96
N LYS A 48 26.45 5.28 3.51
CA LYS A 48 27.65 6.15 3.46
C LYS A 48 28.77 5.69 4.41
N LYS A 49 29.08 4.40 4.42
CA LYS A 49 30.35 3.84 4.87
C LYS A 49 30.91 3.03 3.70
N ASP A 50 32.01 3.54 3.15
CA ASP A 50 32.85 2.96 2.09
C ASP A 50 32.36 3.12 0.64
N LYS A 51 32.76 4.26 0.06
CA LYS A 51 32.63 4.60 -1.38
C LYS A 51 33.50 3.73 -2.31
N ASP A 52 34.31 2.83 -1.76
CA ASP A 52 35.25 2.00 -2.51
C ASP A 52 34.77 0.56 -2.71
N ASP A 53 33.60 0.20 -2.17
CA ASP A 53 33.04 -1.13 -2.36
C ASP A 53 32.27 -1.23 -3.68
N VAL A 54 32.54 -2.30 -4.44
CA VAL A 54 31.87 -2.65 -5.70
C VAL A 54 30.34 -2.69 -5.52
N GLY A 55 29.86 -2.96 -4.30
CA GLY A 55 28.45 -2.86 -3.91
C GLY A 55 27.84 -1.47 -4.12
N SER A 56 28.56 -0.38 -3.80
CA SER A 56 28.06 0.99 -3.98
C SER A 56 27.90 1.36 -5.47
N GLN A 57 28.73 0.80 -6.36
CA GLN A 57 28.61 1.01 -7.80
C GLN A 57 27.44 0.23 -8.41
N ILE A 58 27.17 -0.98 -7.91
CA ILE A 58 26.02 -1.80 -8.33
C ILE A 58 24.71 -1.15 -7.87
N VAL A 59 24.65 -0.63 -6.63
CA VAL A 59 23.51 0.13 -6.12
C VAL A 59 23.33 1.44 -6.89
N GLY A 60 24.41 2.14 -7.25
CA GLY A 60 24.37 3.32 -8.12
C GLY A 60 23.85 3.03 -9.54
N ALA A 61 24.25 1.91 -10.14
CA ALA A 61 23.81 1.51 -11.48
C ALA A 61 22.36 0.98 -11.49
N LEU A 62 21.96 0.24 -10.45
CA LEU A 62 20.60 -0.27 -10.29
C LEU A 62 19.63 0.83 -9.86
N SER A 63 20.05 1.80 -9.05
CA SER A 63 19.17 2.87 -8.58
C SER A 63 18.59 3.72 -9.72
N GLY A 64 19.39 4.05 -10.74
CA GLY A 64 18.90 4.76 -11.93
C GLY A 64 17.86 3.98 -12.75
N LEU A 65 17.95 2.65 -12.75
CA LEU A 65 16.98 1.75 -13.42
C LEU A 65 15.74 1.52 -12.53
N LEU A 66 15.93 1.29 -11.23
CA LEU A 66 14.88 0.99 -10.26
C LEU A 66 14.01 2.21 -9.93
N SER A 67 14.56 3.43 -9.90
CA SER A 67 13.76 4.64 -9.69
C SER A 67 12.81 4.96 -10.84
N LYS A 68 13.20 4.61 -12.08
CA LYS A 68 12.31 4.76 -13.24
C LYS A 68 11.27 3.65 -13.31
N ALA A 69 11.61 2.46 -12.83
CA ALA A 69 10.75 1.27 -12.88
C ALA A 69 9.76 1.19 -11.72
N ILE A 70 10.12 1.65 -10.51
CA ILE A 70 9.31 1.51 -9.30
C ILE A 70 8.43 2.74 -9.11
N ARG A 71 7.13 2.58 -9.36
CA ARG A 71 6.11 3.61 -9.16
C ARG A 71 4.89 2.99 -8.50
N PHE A 72 4.38 3.66 -7.47
CA PHE A 72 3.12 3.30 -6.82
C PHE A 72 2.19 4.49 -6.90
N GLU A 73 1.06 4.33 -7.57
CA GLU A 73 -0.01 5.33 -7.64
C GLU A 73 -1.19 4.81 -6.84
N PHE A 74 -1.44 5.42 -5.68
CA PHE A 74 -2.61 5.12 -4.86
C PHE A 74 -3.67 6.19 -5.09
N LYS A 75 -4.81 5.80 -5.65
CA LYS A 75 -5.94 6.72 -5.90
C LYS A 75 -6.87 6.77 -4.70
N SER A 76 -7.48 7.93 -4.46
CA SER A 76 -8.38 8.16 -3.33
C SER A 76 -9.65 7.30 -3.34
N ASP A 77 -10.01 6.74 -4.49
CA ASP A 77 -11.11 5.78 -4.65
C ASP A 77 -10.78 4.36 -4.17
N GLY A 78 -9.55 4.12 -3.69
CA GLY A 78 -9.09 2.82 -3.24
C GLY A 78 -8.54 1.93 -4.35
N THR A 79 -8.35 2.43 -5.58
CA THR A 79 -7.63 1.73 -6.64
C THR A 79 -6.14 2.08 -6.63
N PHE A 80 -5.28 1.14 -7.00
CA PHE A 80 -3.86 1.41 -7.16
C PHE A 80 -3.32 0.88 -8.47
N ASN A 81 -2.21 1.49 -8.89
CA ASN A 81 -1.38 1.05 -9.98
C ASN A 81 0.07 1.00 -9.50
N ALA A 82 0.74 -0.13 -9.67
CA ALA A 82 2.12 -0.30 -9.31
C ALA A 82 2.92 -0.89 -10.47
N ASN A 83 3.97 -0.20 -10.90
CA ASN A 83 5.05 -0.83 -11.65
C ASN A 83 6.15 -1.10 -10.64
N SER A 84 6.42 -2.36 -10.30
CA SER A 84 7.51 -2.67 -9.37
C SER A 84 7.94 -4.13 -9.49
N PRO A 85 9.22 -4.41 -9.78
CA PRO A 85 9.78 -5.75 -9.70
C PRO A 85 9.60 -6.39 -8.31
N LEU A 86 9.43 -5.56 -7.26
CA LEU A 86 9.25 -6.01 -5.87
C LEU A 86 7.90 -6.69 -5.63
N LEU A 87 6.93 -6.51 -6.53
CA LEU A 87 5.64 -7.20 -6.48
C LEU A 87 5.64 -8.51 -7.29
N GLY A 88 6.81 -8.94 -7.80
CA GLY A 88 6.96 -10.22 -8.48
C GLY A 88 6.63 -10.19 -9.98
N SER A 89 6.35 -9.03 -10.57
CA SER A 89 6.16 -8.88 -12.01
C SER A 89 6.93 -7.69 -12.59
N ASN A 90 7.50 -7.87 -13.78
CA ASN A 90 8.01 -6.77 -14.62
C ASN A 90 6.89 -6.01 -15.36
N LYS A 91 5.64 -6.25 -14.96
CA LYS A 91 4.43 -5.67 -15.54
C LYS A 91 3.72 -4.84 -14.51
N GLU A 92 3.03 -3.82 -15.00
CA GLU A 92 2.08 -3.01 -14.27
C GLU A 92 1.06 -3.91 -13.54
N GLN A 93 0.92 -3.72 -12.24
CA GLN A 93 -0.08 -4.36 -11.40
C GLN A 93 -1.15 -3.35 -11.05
N VAL A 94 -2.41 -3.68 -11.34
CA VAL A 94 -3.57 -2.87 -11.00
C VAL A 94 -4.40 -3.64 -9.99
N GLY A 95 -4.90 -2.96 -8.98
CA GLY A 95 -5.68 -3.59 -7.93
C GLY A 95 -6.37 -2.60 -7.00
N LYS A 96 -6.75 -3.08 -5.82
CA LYS A 96 -7.34 -2.25 -4.76
C LYS A 96 -6.37 -2.09 -3.62
N TRP A 97 -6.46 -0.99 -2.89
CA TRP A 97 -5.71 -0.77 -1.68
C TRP A 97 -6.59 -0.23 -0.56
N LYS A 98 -6.18 -0.52 0.67
CA LYS A 98 -6.75 0.07 1.88
C LYS A 98 -5.71 0.10 2.99
N ILE A 99 -5.99 0.88 4.03
CA ILE A 99 -5.21 0.85 5.26
C ILE A 99 -6.00 0.06 6.31
N ASP A 100 -5.35 -0.92 6.91
CA ASP A 100 -5.85 -1.75 8.00
C ASP A 100 -4.91 -1.60 9.20
N GLY A 101 -5.23 -0.68 10.11
CA GLY A 101 -4.37 -0.36 11.26
C GLY A 101 -3.02 0.28 10.88
N SER A 102 -1.94 -0.49 11.01
CA SER A 102 -0.57 -0.14 10.58
C SER A 102 -0.22 -0.67 9.19
N ASP A 103 -1.10 -1.45 8.57
CA ASP A 103 -0.77 -2.16 7.35
C ASP A 103 -1.40 -1.48 6.13
N LEU A 104 -0.63 -1.44 5.05
CA LEU A 104 -1.11 -1.24 3.69
C LEU A 104 -1.52 -2.61 3.14
N VAL A 105 -2.80 -2.76 2.80
CA VAL A 105 -3.32 -3.97 2.17
C VAL A 105 -3.47 -3.69 0.69
N LEU A 106 -2.82 -4.50 -0.15
CA LEU A 106 -2.95 -4.49 -1.61
C LEU A 106 -3.71 -5.74 -2.03
N THR A 107 -4.80 -5.56 -2.77
CA THR A 107 -5.60 -6.66 -3.32
C THR A 107 -5.38 -6.72 -4.83
N VAL A 108 -4.84 -7.83 -5.32
CA VAL A 108 -4.62 -8.11 -6.75
C VAL A 108 -5.17 -9.48 -7.06
N ASN A 109 -6.00 -9.61 -8.10
CA ASN A 109 -6.65 -10.89 -8.45
C ASN A 109 -7.35 -11.57 -7.25
N ASP A 110 -8.02 -10.77 -6.41
CA ASP A 110 -8.69 -11.20 -5.16
C ASP A 110 -7.77 -11.79 -4.08
N GLU A 111 -6.44 -11.65 -4.23
CA GLU A 111 -5.46 -11.99 -3.20
C GLU A 111 -4.99 -10.74 -2.45
N ASP A 112 -5.05 -10.80 -1.12
CA ASP A 112 -4.60 -9.73 -0.24
C ASP A 112 -3.14 -9.91 0.17
N LYS A 113 -2.33 -8.88 -0.06
CA LYS A 113 -0.96 -8.75 0.44
C LYS A 113 -0.91 -7.63 1.47
N LYS A 114 -0.51 -7.96 2.69
CA LYS A 114 -0.30 -6.98 3.78
C LYS A 114 1.15 -6.54 3.83
N ILE A 115 1.36 -5.23 3.95
CA ILE A 115 2.68 -4.60 4.02
C ILE A 115 2.65 -3.60 5.19
N GLU A 116 3.56 -3.74 6.14
CA GLU A 116 3.66 -2.82 7.27
C GLU A 116 4.02 -1.40 6.80
N ILE A 117 3.30 -0.40 7.28
CA ILE A 117 3.64 1.02 7.12
C ILE A 117 4.51 1.42 8.31
N VAL A 118 5.83 1.42 8.11
CA VAL A 118 6.82 1.81 9.12
C VAL A 118 6.75 3.31 9.40
N LYS A 119 6.52 4.12 8.37
CA LYS A 119 6.38 5.58 8.48
C LYS A 119 5.50 6.13 7.37
N LEU A 120 4.62 7.06 7.70
CA LEU A 120 3.78 7.77 6.73
C LEU A 120 3.67 9.25 7.10
N THR A 121 4.09 10.11 6.17
CA THR A 121 4.06 11.57 6.27
C THR A 121 3.73 12.16 4.91
N ASN A 122 3.54 13.48 4.82
CA ASN A 122 3.29 14.16 3.54
C ASN A 122 4.43 14.01 2.53
N THR A 123 5.67 13.81 3.00
CA THR A 123 6.89 13.81 2.18
C THR A 123 7.58 12.44 2.12
N GLN A 124 7.09 11.46 2.87
CA GLN A 124 7.75 10.15 2.95
C GLN A 124 6.78 9.05 3.35
N LEU A 125 6.86 7.94 2.62
CA LEU A 125 6.23 6.67 2.91
C LEU A 125 7.34 5.61 3.04
N VAL A 126 7.36 4.88 4.15
CA VAL A 126 8.30 3.79 4.39
C VAL A 126 7.51 2.51 4.61
N LEU A 127 7.77 1.52 3.76
CA LEU A 127 7.13 0.21 3.79
C LEU A 127 8.11 -0.85 4.31
N GLY A 128 7.63 -1.78 5.12
CA GLY A 128 8.43 -2.92 5.57
C GLY A 128 8.65 -3.95 4.46
N GLY A 129 9.87 -4.48 4.32
CA GLY A 129 10.21 -5.52 3.33
C GLY A 129 10.24 -6.94 3.88
N GLY A 130 9.40 -7.24 4.88
CA GLY A 130 9.27 -8.58 5.48
C GLY A 130 10.35 -8.97 6.49
N GLU A 131 11.53 -8.36 6.45
CA GLU A 131 12.58 -8.49 7.46
C GLU A 131 13.03 -7.12 7.96
N LYS A 132 13.45 -7.06 9.23
CA LYS A 132 14.00 -5.82 9.82
C LYS A 132 15.22 -5.37 9.03
N GLY A 133 15.26 -4.08 8.65
CA GLY A 133 16.34 -3.49 7.86
C GLY A 133 16.14 -3.56 6.34
N LYS A 134 15.11 -4.26 5.83
CA LYS A 134 14.75 -4.27 4.41
C LYS A 134 13.60 -3.30 4.12
N GLU A 135 13.69 -2.07 4.59
CA GLU A 135 12.64 -1.07 4.36
C GLU A 135 12.71 -0.49 2.94
N ILE A 136 11.55 -0.23 2.34
CA ILE A 136 11.43 0.49 1.06
C ILE A 136 11.07 1.93 1.38
N TYR A 137 11.91 2.86 0.96
CA TYR A 137 11.70 4.29 1.14
C TYR A 137 11.11 4.88 -0.12
N LEU A 138 10.01 5.60 0.04
CA LEU A 138 9.28 6.24 -1.04
C LEU A 138 9.08 7.72 -0.73
N LYS A 139 9.22 8.54 -1.77
CA LYS A 139 8.93 9.97 -1.74
C LYS A 139 7.78 10.28 -2.71
N PRO A 140 7.02 11.37 -2.49
CA PRO A 140 6.03 11.81 -3.45
C PRO A 140 6.69 12.06 -4.80
N LYS A 141 6.08 11.56 -5.86
CA LYS A 141 6.49 11.88 -7.22
C LYS A 141 6.23 13.38 -7.46
N SER A 142 7.24 14.11 -7.90
CA SER A 142 7.07 15.50 -8.36
C SER A 142 6.21 15.52 -9.62
N GLU A 143 5.23 16.43 -9.68
CA GLU A 143 4.40 16.68 -10.86
C GLU A 143 5.21 17.24 -12.03
#